data_AF-A0A1M4S7X1-F1
#
_entry.id   AF-A0A1M4S7X1-F1
#
_cell.length_a   1.000
_cell.length_b   1.000
_cell.length_c   1.000
_cell.angle_alpha   90.00
_cell.angle_beta   90.00
_cell.angle_gamma   90.00
#
_symmetry.space_group_name_H-M   'P 1'
#
loop_
_entity.id
_entity.type
_entity.pdbx_description
1 polymer ?
#
loop_
_entity_poly.entity_id
_entity_poly.type
_entity_poly.pdbx_seq_one_letter_code
_entity_poly.pdbx_strand_id
1 'polypeptide(L)'
;MFGGFITQPYDEDDLSPLGLSSGVDAQGRDLVALEPGTFPVLDPGMDIRFAEPADVGGQYEAWVTQQLRRIAKGVGITYEQLSGDLRGVTYSSVRAALLEFRRFCKQIQLQVLAFQFCRCVAVMWMDLAVLSGVLPIRDYWDNRRTYLRVTWRPDGWDWVDPWKDQKAEQLSVRCGFKSRAQVIAERGGDVDVVVLWVFFLVGLRPRGGPTRSSARQVSPQSKRTHTEHTVETKRPPRSS
;
A
#
# COMPACT_ATOMS: atom_id res chain seq x y z
N MET A 1 25.13 31.64 4.13
CA MET A 1 25.34 33.02 3.67
C MET A 1 24.66 33.90 4.69
N PHE A 2 25.41 34.65 5.49
CA PHE A 2 24.87 35.50 6.55
C PHE A 2 24.94 36.96 6.08
N GLY A 3 23.84 37.68 6.22
CA GLY A 3 23.76 39.11 5.96
C GLY A 3 23.42 39.85 7.25
N GLY A 4 23.98 41.03 7.43
CA GLY A 4 23.67 41.92 8.54
C GLY A 4 23.36 43.31 8.03
N PHE A 5 22.56 44.06 8.78
CA PHE A 5 22.26 45.45 8.51
C PHE A 5 22.90 46.32 9.58
N ILE A 6 23.46 47.46 9.19
CA ILE A 6 23.99 48.47 10.09
C ILE A 6 22.98 49.62 10.12
N THR A 7 22.48 49.97 11.31
CA THR A 7 21.62 51.13 11.49
C THR A 7 22.42 52.27 12.11
N GLN A 8 22.36 53.44 11.48
CA GLN A 8 23.08 54.64 11.90
C GLN A 8 22.07 55.71 12.36
N PRO A 9 22.36 56.48 13.43
CA PRO A 9 21.67 57.73 13.69
C PRO A 9 22.01 58.72 12.55
N TYR A 10 21.11 59.67 12.28
CA TYR A 10 21.31 60.65 11.19
C TYR A 10 22.49 61.57 11.52
N ASP A 11 23.64 61.32 10.90
CA ASP A 11 24.79 62.23 10.87
C ASP A 11 25.01 62.70 9.42
N GLU A 12 25.38 63.98 9.25
CA GLU A 12 25.56 64.65 7.95
C GLU A 12 26.87 64.26 7.23
N ASP A 13 27.74 63.50 7.88
CA ASP A 13 29.03 63.08 7.31
C ASP A 13 28.88 61.75 6.56
N ASP A 14 28.97 61.83 5.23
CA ASP A 14 28.82 60.75 4.23
C ASP A 14 30.01 59.75 4.23
N LEU A 15 30.63 59.51 5.38
CA LEU A 15 31.81 58.67 5.55
C LEU A 15 31.40 57.24 5.90
N SER A 16 31.73 56.28 5.03
CA SER A 16 31.55 54.85 5.32
C SER A 16 32.38 54.50 6.57
N PRO A 17 31.76 54.11 7.71
CA PRO A 17 32.43 53.97 9.00
C PRO A 17 33.49 52.86 9.04
N LEU A 18 33.51 51.98 8.03
CA LEU A 18 34.42 50.83 7.96
C LEU A 18 35.50 50.97 6.88
N GLY A 19 35.57 52.11 6.19
CA GLY A 19 36.64 52.46 5.24
C GLY A 19 36.81 51.52 4.02
N LEU A 20 36.03 50.44 3.94
CA LEU A 20 35.98 49.50 2.83
C LEU A 20 34.55 49.44 2.28
N SER A 21 34.24 50.33 1.34
CA SER A 21 33.06 50.17 0.49
C SER A 21 33.40 49.19 -0.65
N SER A 22 32.68 48.07 -0.69
CA SER A 22 32.81 47.07 -1.77
C SER A 22 31.89 47.37 -2.96
N GLY A 23 31.16 48.49 -2.91
CA GLY A 23 30.20 48.95 -3.91
C GLY A 23 29.05 49.74 -3.27
N VAL A 24 28.15 50.25 -4.11
CA VAL A 24 26.95 50.99 -3.68
C VAL A 24 25.71 50.22 -4.12
N ASP A 25 24.69 50.12 -3.26
CA ASP A 25 23.43 49.48 -3.60
C ASP A 25 22.57 50.34 -4.55
N ALA A 26 21.45 49.79 -5.03
CA ALA A 26 20.55 50.49 -5.94
C ALA A 26 19.89 51.74 -5.32
N GLN A 27 20.03 51.96 -4.01
CA GLN A 27 19.50 53.10 -3.27
C GLN A 27 20.61 54.09 -2.84
N GLY A 28 21.84 53.92 -3.32
CA GLY A 28 22.93 54.84 -3.01
C GLY A 28 23.63 54.56 -1.68
N ARG A 29 23.39 53.43 -1.01
CA ARG A 29 24.01 53.09 0.28
C ARG A 29 25.25 52.23 0.10
N ASP A 30 26.26 52.46 0.93
CA ASP A 30 27.49 51.68 0.90
C ASP A 30 27.30 50.22 1.31
N LEU A 31 27.81 49.33 0.46
CA LEU A 31 27.88 47.90 0.73
C LEU A 31 29.24 47.58 1.34
N VAL A 32 29.24 47.15 2.60
CA VAL A 32 30.45 46.69 3.28
C VAL A 32 30.51 45.16 3.22
N ALA A 33 31.63 44.62 2.77
CA ALA A 33 31.88 43.18 2.77
C ALA A 33 32.14 42.69 4.20
N LEU A 34 31.30 41.78 4.70
CA LEU A 34 31.50 41.14 5.99
C LEU A 34 32.41 39.91 5.83
N GLU A 35 33.65 40.02 6.28
CA GLU A 35 34.59 38.89 6.30
C GLU A 35 34.34 37.98 7.52
N PRO A 36 34.30 36.64 7.35
CA PRO A 36 34.07 35.72 8.46
C PRO A 36 35.18 35.81 9.53
N GLY A 37 34.81 36.13 10.78
CA GLY A 37 35.71 36.09 11.94
C GLY A 37 36.27 37.45 12.39
N THR A 38 35.95 38.53 11.69
CA THR A 38 36.32 39.90 12.08
C THR A 38 35.11 40.61 12.70
N PHE A 39 35.29 41.20 13.89
CA PHE A 39 34.30 42.07 14.52
C PHE A 39 34.61 43.52 14.17
N PRO A 40 33.80 44.22 13.36
CA PRO A 40 33.99 45.64 13.12
C PRO A 40 33.75 46.43 14.41
N VAL A 41 34.66 47.34 14.74
CA VAL A 41 34.45 48.33 15.80
C VAL A 41 33.50 49.38 15.25
N LEU A 42 32.42 49.65 15.98
CA LEU A 42 31.36 50.58 15.60
C LEU A 42 31.55 51.92 16.30
N ASP A 43 31.18 53.00 15.60
CA ASP A 43 31.11 54.33 16.19
C ASP A 43 29.96 54.44 17.21
N PRO A 44 30.06 55.39 18.17
CA PRO A 44 29.04 55.55 19.21
C PRO A 44 27.64 55.79 18.62
N GLY A 45 26.66 54.95 18.98
CA GLY A 45 25.27 55.05 18.51
C GLY A 45 24.90 54.13 17.36
N MET A 46 25.87 53.39 16.81
CA MET A 46 25.68 52.44 15.71
C MET A 46 25.33 51.04 16.22
N ASP A 47 24.40 50.36 15.55
CA ASP A 47 23.94 49.01 15.91
C ASP A 47 24.03 48.05 14.72
N ILE A 48 24.54 46.84 14.96
CA ILE A 48 24.58 45.74 13.97
C ILE A 48 23.45 44.78 14.28
N ARG A 49 22.55 44.60 13.30
CA ARG A 49 21.50 43.59 13.37
C ARG A 49 21.78 42.49 12.36
N PHE A 50 22.09 41.31 12.87
CA PHE A 50 22.17 40.12 12.04
C PHE A 50 20.77 39.72 11.58
N ALA A 51 20.63 39.40 10.30
CA ALA A 51 19.40 38.79 9.81
C ALA A 51 19.36 37.36 10.34
N GLU A 52 18.47 37.07 11.28
CA GLU A 52 18.12 35.73 11.67
C GLU A 52 17.07 35.21 10.66
N PRO A 53 17.45 34.35 9.69
CA PRO A 53 16.45 33.79 8.80
C PRO A 53 15.46 33.00 9.65
N ALA A 54 14.16 33.26 9.46
CA ALA A 54 13.12 32.54 10.17
C ALA A 54 13.28 31.04 9.92
N ASP A 55 13.56 30.28 10.97
CA ASP A 55 13.59 28.84 10.90
C ASP A 55 12.18 28.33 10.55
N VAL A 56 12.10 27.28 9.73
CA VAL A 56 10.83 26.60 9.43
C VAL A 56 10.24 25.91 10.68
N GLY A 57 11.01 25.84 11.77
CA GLY A 57 10.56 25.44 13.10
C GLY A 57 9.88 24.07 13.12
N GLY A 58 9.03 23.85 14.13
CA GLY A 58 8.25 22.60 14.28
C GLY A 58 7.17 22.37 13.22
N GLN A 59 7.06 23.21 12.18
CA GLN A 59 6.05 23.11 11.12
C GLN A 59 6.49 22.19 9.96
N TYR A 60 7.75 21.74 9.94
CA TYR A 60 8.25 20.87 8.89
C TYR A 60 7.48 19.55 8.78
N GLU A 61 7.17 18.91 9.92
CA GLU A 61 6.39 17.66 9.95
C GLU A 61 4.98 17.85 9.37
N ALA A 62 4.32 18.96 9.70
CA ALA A 62 3.01 19.29 9.15
C ALA A 62 3.09 19.51 7.63
N TRP A 63 4.12 20.19 7.14
CA TRP A 63 4.34 20.39 5.71
C TRP A 63 4.57 19.05 4.97
N VAL A 64 5.47 18.19 5.45
CA VAL A 64 5.74 16.88 4.86
C VAL A 64 4.47 16.02 4.84
N THR A 65 3.71 16.02 5.93
CA THR A 65 2.45 15.28 6.03
C THR A 65 1.44 15.75 4.97
N GLN A 66 1.33 17.06 4.74
CA GLN A 66 0.46 17.60 3.70
C GLN A 66 0.93 17.23 2.28
N GLN A 67 2.23 17.21 2.02
CA GLN A 67 2.75 16.75 0.73
C GLN A 67 2.45 15.27 0.49
N LEU A 68 2.67 14.41 1.49
CA LEU A 68 2.35 12.99 1.41
C LEU A 68 0.84 12.76 1.18
N ARG A 69 -0.03 13.56 1.81
CA ARG A 69 -1.48 13.51 1.56
C ARG A 69 -1.84 13.88 0.12
N ARG A 70 -1.18 14.89 -0.47
CA ARG A 70 -1.38 15.27 -1.87
C ARG A 70 -0.94 14.16 -2.83
N ILE A 71 0.22 13.54 -2.56
CA ILE A 71 0.72 12.40 -3.33
C ILE A 71 -0.23 11.21 -3.22
N ALA A 72 -0.68 10.87 -2.01
CA ALA A 72 -1.62 9.78 -1.75
C ALA A 72 -2.92 9.97 -2.55
N LYS A 73 -3.47 11.19 -2.54
CA LYS A 73 -4.64 11.55 -3.36
C LYS A 73 -4.41 11.36 -4.85
N GLY A 74 -3.22 11.66 -5.37
CA GLY A 74 -2.87 11.47 -6.78
C GLY A 74 -2.78 9.99 -7.19
N VAL A 75 -2.29 9.13 -6.29
CA VAL A 75 -2.18 7.68 -6.52
C VAL A 75 -3.52 6.96 -6.30
N GLY A 76 -4.43 7.56 -5.52
CA GLY A 76 -5.72 6.94 -5.17
C GLY A 76 -5.64 6.01 -3.96
N ILE A 77 -4.66 6.22 -3.07
CA ILE A 77 -4.51 5.52 -1.80
C ILE A 77 -4.59 6.52 -0.64
N THR A 78 -4.78 6.05 0.59
CA THR A 78 -4.81 6.95 1.75
C THR A 78 -3.41 7.25 2.27
N TYR A 79 -3.27 8.34 3.04
CA TYR A 79 -1.99 8.74 3.63
C TYR A 79 -1.40 7.62 4.50
N GLU A 80 -2.25 6.94 5.25
CA GLU A 80 -1.90 5.84 6.14
C GLU A 80 -1.32 4.65 5.36
N GLN A 81 -1.86 4.36 4.18
CA GLN A 81 -1.35 3.31 3.31
C GLN A 81 -0.03 3.69 2.64
N LEU A 82 0.16 4.97 2.32
CA LEU A 82 1.37 5.48 1.68
C LEU A 82 2.54 5.61 2.67
N SER A 83 2.29 6.19 3.84
CA SER A 83 3.31 6.52 4.84
C SER A 83 3.53 5.42 5.87
N GLY A 84 2.54 4.55 6.10
CA GLY A 84 2.53 3.59 7.20
C GLY A 84 2.26 4.21 8.58
N ASP A 85 2.04 5.53 8.65
CA ASP A 85 1.72 6.21 9.90
C ASP A 85 0.23 6.08 10.21
N LEU A 86 -0.07 5.43 11.34
CA LEU A 86 -1.42 5.18 11.84
C LEU A 86 -1.78 6.05 13.05
N ARG A 87 -0.98 7.07 13.37
CA ARG A 87 -1.25 7.99 14.48
C ARG A 87 -2.56 8.75 14.23
N GLY A 88 -3.46 8.73 15.22
CA GLY A 88 -4.74 9.44 15.18
C GLY A 88 -5.83 8.78 14.33
N VAL A 89 -5.60 7.57 13.82
CA VAL A 89 -6.57 6.88 12.97
C VAL A 89 -7.42 5.92 13.81
N THR A 90 -8.73 5.94 13.61
CA THR A 90 -9.66 5.04 14.30
C THR A 90 -10.00 3.82 13.45
N TYR A 91 -10.48 2.75 14.08
CA TYR A 91 -10.91 1.52 13.39
C TYR A 91 -11.88 1.80 12.23
N SER A 92 -12.88 2.65 12.45
CA SER A 92 -13.88 2.99 11.43
C SER A 92 -13.27 3.71 10.23
N SER A 93 -12.31 4.62 10.46
CA SER A 93 -11.61 5.32 9.37
C SER A 93 -10.68 4.39 8.58
N VAL A 94 -9.92 3.51 9.23
CA VAL A 94 -9.08 2.51 8.53
C VAL A 94 -9.95 1.59 7.69
N ARG A 95 -11.07 1.13 8.26
CA ARG A 95 -11.99 0.23 7.55
C ARG A 95 -12.59 0.89 6.31
N ALA A 96 -13.01 2.15 6.41
CA ALA A 96 -13.54 2.90 5.28
C ALA A 96 -12.47 3.07 4.18
N ALA A 97 -11.25 3.45 4.55
CA ALA A 97 -10.10 3.57 3.65
C ALA A 97 -9.80 2.26 2.91
N LEU A 98 -9.70 1.15 3.64
CA LEU A 98 -9.46 -0.17 3.06
C LEU A 98 -10.59 -0.61 2.13
N LEU A 99 -11.85 -0.28 2.44
CA LEU A 99 -12.98 -0.64 1.58
C LEU A 99 -12.88 0.06 0.22
N GLU A 100 -12.56 1.35 0.21
CA GLU A 100 -12.36 2.14 -1.01
C GLU A 100 -11.20 1.56 -1.85
N PHE A 101 -10.06 1.29 -1.22
CA PHE A 101 -8.90 0.68 -1.86
C PHE A 101 -9.24 -0.69 -2.47
N ARG A 102 -9.96 -1.55 -1.74
CA ARG A 102 -10.39 -2.86 -2.24
C ARG A 102 -11.31 -2.75 -3.45
N ARG A 103 -12.19 -1.74 -3.50
CA ARG A 103 -13.04 -1.48 -4.67
C ARG A 103 -12.19 -1.11 -5.88
N PHE A 104 -11.20 -0.24 -5.71
CA PHE A 104 -10.24 0.11 -6.76
C PHE A 104 -9.47 -1.12 -7.27
N CYS A 105 -8.92 -1.94 -6.37
CA CYS A 105 -8.24 -3.18 -6.75
C CYS A 105 -9.16 -4.14 -7.51
N LYS A 106 -10.40 -4.34 -7.04
CA LYS A 106 -11.39 -5.19 -7.72
C LYS A 106 -11.73 -4.68 -9.11
N GLN A 107 -11.84 -3.37 -9.30
CA GLN A 107 -12.06 -2.78 -10.61
C GLN A 107 -10.92 -3.12 -11.57
N ILE A 108 -9.66 -2.96 -11.14
CA ILE A 108 -8.50 -3.33 -11.97
C ILE A 108 -8.48 -4.85 -12.25
N GLN A 109 -8.67 -5.67 -11.23
CA GLN A 109 -8.67 -7.13 -11.36
C GLN A 109 -9.72 -7.63 -12.36
N LEU A 110 -10.95 -7.11 -12.28
CA LEU A 110 -12.05 -7.62 -13.11
C LEU A 110 -12.12 -6.92 -14.47
N GLN A 111 -11.95 -5.60 -14.54
CA GLN A 111 -12.12 -4.83 -15.77
C GLN A 111 -10.88 -4.81 -16.65
N VAL A 112 -9.68 -4.87 -16.06
CA VAL A 112 -8.43 -4.83 -16.82
C VAL A 112 -7.87 -6.24 -16.94
N LEU A 113 -7.50 -6.85 -15.81
CA LEU A 113 -6.83 -8.15 -15.86
C LEU A 113 -7.74 -9.25 -16.39
N ALA A 114 -8.92 -9.46 -15.79
CA ALA A 114 -9.80 -10.55 -16.21
C ALA A 114 -10.40 -10.31 -17.60
N PHE A 115 -10.95 -9.11 -17.84
CA PHE A 115 -11.67 -8.83 -19.09
C PHE A 115 -10.76 -8.58 -20.30
N GLN A 116 -9.66 -7.82 -20.16
CA GLN A 116 -8.80 -7.47 -21.29
C GLN A 116 -7.69 -8.49 -21.50
N PHE A 117 -7.05 -8.97 -20.43
CA PHE A 117 -5.90 -9.87 -20.54
C PHE A 117 -6.31 -11.34 -20.47
N CYS A 118 -6.82 -11.80 -19.33
CA CYS A 118 -7.06 -13.21 -19.06
C CYS A 118 -8.10 -13.81 -20.02
N ARG A 119 -9.13 -13.06 -20.40
CA ARG A 119 -10.12 -13.51 -21.39
C ARG A 119 -9.48 -13.80 -22.74
N CYS A 120 -8.62 -12.92 -23.24
CA CYS A 120 -7.94 -13.13 -24.52
C CYS A 120 -7.02 -14.35 -24.46
N VAL A 121 -6.27 -14.50 -23.37
CA VAL A 121 -5.39 -15.66 -23.14
C VAL A 121 -6.20 -16.96 -23.06
N ALA A 122 -7.30 -16.98 -22.31
CA ALA A 122 -8.14 -18.17 -22.15
C ALA A 122 -8.76 -18.61 -23.48
N VAL A 123 -9.20 -17.66 -24.31
CA VAL A 123 -9.75 -17.93 -25.63
C VAL A 123 -8.70 -18.57 -26.53
N MET A 124 -7.51 -17.96 -26.63
CA MET A 124 -6.42 -18.48 -27.45
C MET A 124 -5.96 -19.86 -26.98
N TRP A 125 -5.82 -20.03 -25.66
CA TRP A 125 -5.44 -21.30 -25.08
C TRP A 125 -6.45 -22.41 -25.40
N MET A 126 -7.76 -22.12 -25.28
CA MET A 126 -8.81 -23.09 -25.55
C MET A 126 -8.83 -23.50 -27.04
N ASP A 127 -8.70 -22.55 -27.96
CA ASP A 127 -8.64 -22.83 -29.39
C ASP A 127 -7.43 -23.71 -29.74
N LEU A 128 -6.25 -23.40 -29.19
CA LEU A 128 -5.04 -24.18 -29.41
C LEU A 128 -5.12 -25.58 -28.78
N ALA A 129 -5.73 -25.71 -27.60
CA ALA A 129 -5.91 -27.00 -26.93
C ALA A 129 -6.82 -27.95 -27.74
N VAL A 130 -7.85 -27.41 -28.40
CA VAL A 130 -8.73 -28.18 -29.28
C VAL A 130 -8.04 -28.49 -30.61
N LEU A 131 -7.38 -27.51 -31.23
CA LEU A 131 -6.66 -27.70 -32.51
C LEU A 131 -5.51 -28.71 -32.41
N SER A 132 -4.79 -28.70 -31.29
CA SER A 132 -3.70 -29.66 -31.03
C SER A 132 -4.20 -31.07 -30.68
N GLY A 133 -5.51 -31.25 -30.50
CA GLY A 133 -6.10 -32.54 -30.13
C GLY A 133 -5.89 -32.97 -28.67
N VAL A 134 -5.25 -32.14 -27.85
CA VAL A 134 -5.11 -32.39 -26.39
C VAL A 134 -6.48 -32.41 -25.72
N LEU A 135 -7.40 -31.56 -26.19
CA LEU A 135 -8.77 -31.48 -25.70
C LEU A 135 -9.75 -31.92 -26.81
N PRO A 136 -10.17 -33.20 -26.85
CA PRO A 136 -11.03 -33.70 -27.92
C PRO A 136 -12.50 -33.31 -27.70
N ILE A 137 -12.87 -32.08 -28.03
CA ILE A 137 -14.26 -31.58 -28.00
C ILE A 137 -14.80 -31.50 -29.43
N ARG A 138 -15.72 -32.39 -29.79
CA ARG A 138 -16.21 -32.55 -31.17
C ARG A 138 -17.06 -31.38 -31.67
N ASP A 139 -17.86 -30.78 -30.80
CA ASP A 139 -18.79 -29.68 -31.10
C ASP A 139 -18.24 -28.30 -30.70
N TYR A 140 -16.93 -28.20 -30.45
CA TYR A 140 -16.32 -26.96 -29.97
C TYR A 140 -16.52 -25.80 -30.93
N TRP A 141 -16.36 -26.02 -32.23
CA TRP A 141 -16.48 -24.96 -33.24
C TRP A 141 -17.93 -24.48 -33.41
N ASP A 142 -18.90 -25.38 -33.25
CA ASP A 142 -20.33 -25.07 -33.33
C ASP A 142 -20.83 -24.36 -32.06
N ASN A 143 -20.35 -24.79 -30.88
CA ASN A 143 -20.80 -24.31 -29.57
C ASN A 143 -19.73 -23.50 -28.80
N ARG A 144 -18.81 -22.85 -29.52
CA ARG A 144 -17.62 -22.19 -28.95
C ARG A 144 -17.92 -21.23 -27.81
N ARG A 145 -19.03 -20.48 -27.92
CA ARG A 145 -19.44 -19.51 -26.89
C ARG A 145 -19.77 -20.15 -25.54
N THR A 146 -20.22 -21.40 -25.52
CA THR A 146 -20.57 -22.13 -24.28
C THR A 146 -19.31 -22.51 -23.52
N TYR A 147 -18.31 -23.03 -24.23
CA TYR A 147 -17.04 -23.46 -23.64
C TYR A 147 -16.16 -22.32 -23.18
N LEU A 148 -16.29 -21.14 -23.79
CA LEU A 148 -15.54 -19.94 -23.40
C LEU A 148 -16.15 -19.16 -22.22
N ARG A 149 -17.22 -19.66 -21.59
CA ARG A 149 -17.81 -19.05 -20.38
C ARG A 149 -16.96 -19.36 -19.16
N VAL A 150 -15.81 -18.71 -19.06
CA VAL A 150 -14.92 -18.78 -17.91
C VAL A 150 -15.36 -17.78 -16.85
N THR A 151 -15.58 -18.27 -15.62
CA THR A 151 -15.85 -17.42 -14.46
C THR A 151 -14.54 -17.13 -13.74
N TRP A 152 -14.16 -15.85 -13.69
CA TRP A 152 -12.97 -15.39 -12.96
C TRP A 152 -13.32 -15.14 -11.50
N ARG A 153 -12.62 -15.80 -10.58
CA ARG A 153 -12.76 -15.55 -9.13
C ARG A 153 -11.42 -15.10 -8.56
N PRO A 154 -11.28 -13.82 -8.18
CA PRO A 154 -10.11 -13.38 -7.42
C PRO A 154 -10.20 -13.86 -5.96
N ASP A 155 -9.06 -13.86 -5.29
CA ASP A 155 -9.01 -14.20 -3.86
C ASP A 155 -9.84 -13.23 -3.02
N GLY A 156 -10.40 -13.77 -1.93
CA GLY A 156 -11.13 -13.00 -0.95
C GLY A 156 -10.23 -12.05 -0.18
N TRP A 157 -10.81 -10.96 0.31
CA TRP A 157 -10.10 -10.04 1.19
C TRP A 157 -10.32 -10.41 2.65
N ASP A 158 -9.25 -10.40 3.42
CA ASP A 158 -9.34 -10.62 4.86
C ASP A 158 -10.07 -9.50 5.59
N TRP A 159 -10.62 -9.85 6.74
CA TRP A 159 -11.36 -8.95 7.60
C TRP A 159 -10.41 -8.12 8.46
N VAL A 160 -10.80 -6.89 8.79
CA VAL A 160 -10.05 -6.07 9.76
C VAL A 160 -10.29 -6.59 11.18
N ASP A 161 -11.54 -6.96 11.49
CA ASP A 161 -11.93 -7.66 12.72
C ASP A 161 -12.69 -8.94 12.33
N PRO A 162 -12.00 -10.10 12.28
CA PRO A 162 -12.59 -11.35 11.83
C PRO A 162 -13.86 -11.73 12.59
N TRP A 163 -13.98 -11.39 13.87
CA TRP A 163 -15.12 -11.82 14.69
C TRP A 163 -16.37 -11.00 14.40
N LYS A 164 -16.28 -9.67 14.44
CA LYS A 164 -17.43 -8.78 14.19
C LYS A 164 -18.00 -8.98 12.79
N ASP A 165 -17.11 -9.12 11.83
CA ASP A 165 -17.47 -9.29 10.44
C ASP A 165 -18.07 -10.67 10.13
N GLN A 166 -17.51 -11.75 10.70
CA GLN A 166 -18.11 -13.08 10.56
C GLN A 166 -19.49 -13.16 11.20
N LYS A 167 -19.69 -12.49 12.35
CA LYS A 167 -20.99 -12.40 13.00
C LYS A 167 -22.01 -11.66 12.13
N ALA A 168 -21.58 -10.60 11.45
CA ALA A 168 -22.42 -9.89 10.48
C ALA A 168 -22.81 -10.80 9.30
N GLU A 169 -21.86 -11.53 8.71
CA GLU A 169 -22.16 -12.50 7.63
C GLU A 169 -23.10 -13.62 8.08
N GLN A 170 -22.89 -14.16 9.29
CA GLN A 170 -23.78 -15.17 9.85
C GLN A 170 -25.20 -14.64 10.00
N LEU A 171 -25.36 -13.40 10.45
CA LEU A 171 -26.67 -12.74 10.56
C LEU A 171 -27.30 -12.55 9.17
N SER A 172 -26.55 -12.06 8.19
CA SER A 172 -27.04 -11.88 6.81
C SER A 172 -27.51 -13.19 6.17
N VAL A 173 -26.81 -14.30 6.42
CA VAL A 173 -27.24 -15.63 5.96
C VAL A 173 -28.50 -16.10 6.69
N ARG A 174 -28.58 -15.90 8.01
CA ARG A 174 -29.76 -16.30 8.81
C ARG A 174 -31.00 -15.49 8.45
N CYS A 175 -30.85 -14.20 8.16
CA CYS A 175 -31.93 -13.32 7.72
C CYS A 175 -32.34 -13.53 6.25
N GLY A 176 -31.63 -14.41 5.51
CA GLY A 176 -31.95 -14.70 4.10
C GLY A 176 -31.47 -13.67 3.09
N PHE A 177 -30.69 -12.66 3.50
CA PHE A 177 -30.15 -11.65 2.60
C PHE A 177 -28.97 -12.15 1.76
N LYS A 178 -28.25 -13.19 2.24
CA LYS A 178 -27.12 -13.81 1.53
C LYS A 178 -27.23 -15.33 1.56
N SER A 179 -26.82 -15.97 0.46
CA SER A 179 -26.68 -17.44 0.42
C SER A 179 -25.31 -17.87 0.94
N ARG A 180 -25.21 -19.10 1.46
CA ARG A 180 -23.91 -19.68 1.90
C ARG A 180 -22.91 -19.80 0.75
N ALA A 181 -23.41 -20.14 -0.44
CA ALA A 181 -22.59 -20.21 -1.66
C ALA A 181 -21.98 -18.85 -2.00
N GLN A 182 -22.75 -17.77 -1.87
CA GLN A 182 -22.27 -16.42 -2.08
C GLN A 182 -21.18 -16.03 -1.07
N VAL A 183 -21.34 -16.36 0.22
CA VAL A 183 -20.31 -16.08 1.24
C VAL A 183 -19.00 -16.82 0.95
N ILE A 184 -19.08 -18.07 0.49
CA ILE A 184 -17.90 -18.87 0.12
C ILE A 184 -17.23 -18.29 -1.13
N ALA A 185 -18.02 -17.94 -2.15
CA ALA A 185 -17.51 -17.35 -3.38
C ALA A 185 -16.87 -15.97 -3.15
N GLU A 186 -17.43 -15.14 -2.27
CA GLU A 186 -16.86 -13.84 -1.88
C GLU A 186 -15.51 -13.97 -1.17
N ARG A 187 -15.22 -15.14 -0.56
CA ARG A 187 -13.92 -15.46 0.05
C ARG A 187 -12.91 -16.06 -0.95
N GLY A 188 -13.26 -16.15 -2.23
CA GLY A 188 -12.44 -16.81 -3.24
C GLY A 188 -12.47 -18.35 -3.16
N GLY A 189 -13.31 -18.91 -2.28
CA GLY A 189 -13.49 -20.36 -2.16
C GLY A 189 -14.33 -20.93 -3.29
N ASP A 190 -14.02 -22.17 -3.69
CA ASP A 190 -14.91 -22.91 -4.57
C ASP A 190 -16.01 -23.60 -3.76
N VAL A 191 -17.26 -23.32 -4.12
CA VAL A 191 -18.44 -23.81 -3.41
C VAL A 191 -18.50 -25.31 -3.52
N ASP A 192 -18.25 -25.87 -4.70
CA ASP A 192 -18.31 -27.30 -4.94
C ASP A 192 -17.29 -28.05 -4.09
N VAL A 193 -16.06 -27.53 -4.02
CA VAL A 193 -15.01 -28.08 -3.15
C VAL A 193 -15.44 -27.99 -1.69
N VAL A 194 -15.83 -26.81 -1.20
CA VAL A 194 -16.17 -26.63 0.23
C VAL A 194 -17.36 -27.49 0.63
N VAL A 195 -18.39 -27.58 -0.21
CA VAL A 195 -19.56 -28.41 0.01
C VAL A 195 -19.16 -29.89 0.05
N LEU A 196 -18.30 -30.35 -0.86
CA LEU A 196 -17.80 -31.72 -0.90
C LEU A 196 -16.98 -32.06 0.36
N TRP A 197 -16.15 -31.13 0.84
CA TRP A 197 -15.43 -31.26 2.10
C TRP A 197 -16.36 -31.33 3.31
N VAL A 198 -17.40 -30.50 3.37
CA VAL A 198 -18.40 -30.55 4.45
C VAL A 198 -19.17 -31.87 4.42
N PHE A 199 -19.59 -32.34 3.23
CA PHE A 199 -20.24 -33.64 3.08
C PHE A 199 -19.35 -34.80 3.53
N PHE A 200 -18.06 -34.75 3.16
CA PHE A 200 -17.08 -35.74 3.60
C PHE A 200 -16.86 -35.72 5.11
N LEU A 201 -16.71 -34.53 5.71
CA LEU A 201 -16.49 -34.37 7.16
C LEU A 201 -17.71 -34.76 8.00
N VAL A 202 -18.92 -34.44 7.52
CA VAL A 202 -20.19 -34.69 8.22
C VAL A 202 -20.78 -36.07 7.87
N GLY A 203 -20.13 -36.84 6.98
CA GLY A 203 -20.57 -38.19 6.59
C GLY A 203 -21.86 -38.23 5.77
N LEU A 204 -22.28 -37.11 5.21
CA LEU A 204 -23.51 -36.99 4.41
C LEU A 204 -23.18 -37.21 2.93
N ARG A 205 -23.97 -38.06 2.24
CA ARG A 205 -23.77 -38.34 0.81
C ARG A 205 -24.41 -37.23 -0.04
N PRO A 206 -23.72 -36.66 -1.05
CA PRO A 206 -24.33 -35.64 -1.91
C PRO A 206 -25.49 -36.25 -2.71
N ARG A 207 -26.68 -35.62 -2.64
CA ARG A 207 -27.83 -35.95 -3.48
C ARG A 207 -27.69 -35.25 -4.83
N GLY A 208 -27.05 -35.92 -5.79
CA GLY A 208 -27.10 -35.61 -7.22
C GLY A 208 -25.89 -34.86 -7.79
N GLY A 209 -25.06 -35.57 -8.59
CA GLY A 209 -24.07 -35.00 -9.53
C GLY A 209 -22.66 -35.62 -9.46
N PRO A 210 -21.87 -35.52 -10.54
CA PRO A 210 -21.71 -36.50 -11.62
C PRO A 210 -20.75 -37.66 -11.27
N THR A 211 -20.83 -38.71 -12.08
CA THR A 211 -20.09 -39.98 -11.96
C THR A 211 -18.57 -39.81 -11.86
N ARG A 212 -17.98 -40.56 -10.93
CA ARG A 212 -16.53 -40.78 -10.72
C ARG A 212 -15.82 -41.05 -12.06
N SER A 213 -15.25 -40.04 -12.71
CA SER A 213 -14.27 -40.28 -13.77
C SER A 213 -13.11 -39.27 -13.81
N SER A 214 -13.24 -38.07 -13.22
CA SER A 214 -12.17 -37.06 -13.25
C SER A 214 -11.43 -36.83 -11.93
N ALA A 215 -11.66 -37.65 -10.89
CA ALA A 215 -10.92 -37.56 -9.63
C ALA A 215 -9.49 -38.12 -9.78
N ARG A 216 -8.64 -37.40 -10.52
CA ARG A 216 -7.19 -37.56 -10.43
C ARG A 216 -6.78 -37.07 -9.05
N GLN A 217 -6.31 -38.01 -8.23
CA GLN A 217 -5.79 -37.78 -6.89
C GLN A 217 -4.79 -36.60 -6.91
N VAL A 218 -5.17 -35.48 -6.30
CA VAL A 218 -4.18 -34.57 -5.73
C VAL A 218 -4.13 -34.92 -4.25
N SER A 219 -3.19 -35.80 -3.89
CA SER A 219 -2.90 -36.16 -2.51
C SER A 219 -2.24 -34.98 -1.79
N PRO A 220 -2.69 -34.60 -0.58
CA PRO A 220 -2.00 -33.61 0.22
C PRO A 220 -0.89 -34.30 1.04
N GLN A 221 0.25 -34.55 0.42
CA GLN A 221 1.49 -34.84 1.16
C GLN A 221 2.51 -33.73 0.93
N SER A 222 2.48 -32.72 1.80
CA SER A 222 3.64 -31.85 2.05
C SER A 222 3.45 -31.04 3.34
N LYS A 223 3.06 -31.68 4.45
CA LYS A 223 3.29 -31.17 5.82
C LYS A 223 3.34 -32.35 6.79
N ARG A 224 4.53 -32.95 6.95
CA ARG A 224 5.00 -33.69 8.15
C ARG A 224 6.35 -34.35 7.84
N THR A 225 7.43 -33.62 8.08
CA THR A 225 8.65 -34.19 8.67
C THR A 225 9.16 -33.15 9.66
N HIS A 226 8.88 -33.38 10.93
CA HIS A 226 9.72 -32.89 12.00
C HIS A 226 11.09 -33.56 11.83
N THR A 227 12.15 -32.77 11.77
CA THR A 227 13.49 -33.21 12.17
C THR A 227 13.87 -32.29 13.31
N GLU A 228 13.72 -32.79 14.53
CA GLU A 228 14.30 -32.19 15.73
C GLU A 228 15.82 -32.17 15.55
N HIS A 229 16.41 -30.98 15.45
CA HIS A 229 17.83 -30.79 15.70
C HIS A 229 17.99 -30.31 17.14
N THR A 230 18.23 -31.26 18.04
CA THR A 230 18.75 -31.01 19.38
C THR A 230 20.15 -30.42 19.27
N VAL A 231 20.30 -29.13 19.58
CA VAL A 231 21.62 -28.49 19.72
C VAL A 231 22.12 -28.80 21.13
N GLU A 232 22.93 -29.84 21.22
CA GLU A 232 23.67 -30.24 22.41
C GLU A 232 24.79 -29.21 22.68
N THR A 233 24.58 -28.34 23.66
CA THR A 233 25.60 -27.39 24.13
C THR A 233 26.58 -28.11 25.06
N LYS A 234 27.74 -28.50 24.52
CA LYS A 234 28.91 -28.96 25.28
C LYS A 234 29.34 -27.91 26.32
N ARG A 235 29.21 -28.24 27.61
CA ARG A 235 29.95 -27.56 28.70
C ARG A 235 31.41 -28.06 28.71
N PRO A 236 32.40 -27.20 28.99
CA PRO A 236 33.79 -27.63 29.18
C PRO A 236 33.99 -28.34 30.53
N PRO A 237 34.98 -29.25 30.65
CA PRO A 237 35.24 -29.97 31.89
C PRO A 237 35.92 -29.08 32.93
N ARG A 238 35.47 -29.19 34.18
CA ARG A 238 36.21 -28.74 35.37
C ARG A 238 37.36 -29.72 35.62
N SER A 239 38.57 -29.22 35.81
CA SER A 239 39.67 -29.94 36.45
C SER A 239 40.37 -29.03 37.45
N SER A 240 40.67 -29.61 38.62
CA SER A 240 41.37 -29.10 39.82
C SER A 240 40.70 -27.98 40.62
#